data_AF-A0A484X2A6-F1
#
_entry.id   AF-A0A484X2A6-F1
#
_cell.length_a   1.000
_cell.length_b   1.000
_cell.length_c   1.000
_cell.angle_alpha   90.00
_cell.angle_beta   90.00
_cell.angle_gamma   90.00
#
_symmetry.space_group_name_H-M   'P 1'
#
loop_
_entity.id
_entity.type
_entity.pdbx_description
1 polymer ?
#
loop_
_entity_poly.entity_id
_entity_poly.type
_entity_poly.pdbx_seq_one_letter_code
_entity_poly.pdbx_strand_id
1 'polypeptide(L)'
;MDPTCSLFTTGQCLGEPDLLASARRLQFFSHQYSIAVLMANARGNSALWDEHGRLIVRADRGSLLLVGQRSSQGWQGDIIPLR
;
A
#
# COMPACT_ATOMS: atom_id res chain seq x y z
N MET A 1 8.46 2.41 -17.01
CA MET A 1 7.26 3.10 -16.50
C MET A 1 7.36 4.57 -16.88
N ASP A 2 6.22 5.24 -17.05
CA ASP A 2 6.18 6.68 -17.25
C ASP A 2 6.87 7.37 -16.06
N PRO A 3 7.89 8.22 -16.27
CA PRO A 3 8.61 8.92 -15.21
C PRO A 3 7.74 9.91 -14.41
N THR A 4 6.53 10.21 -14.88
CA THR A 4 5.55 11.02 -14.14
C THR A 4 4.62 10.20 -13.23
N CYS A 5 4.67 8.86 -13.34
CA CYS A 5 3.83 7.98 -12.55
C CYS A 5 4.27 7.99 -11.08
N SER A 6 3.38 8.45 -10.21
CA SER A 6 3.67 8.65 -8.79
C SER A 6 2.99 7.63 -7.87
N LEU A 7 2.10 6.80 -8.42
CA LEU A 7 1.31 5.80 -7.70
C LEU A 7 1.08 4.56 -8.57
N PHE A 8 1.37 3.40 -7.99
CA PHE A 8 1.02 2.08 -8.51
C PHE A 8 -0.07 1.45 -7.63
N THR A 9 -1.13 0.92 -8.24
CA THR A 9 -2.24 0.30 -7.53
C THR A 9 -2.35 -1.19 -7.87
N THR A 10 -2.58 -2.04 -6.88
CA THR A 10 -2.78 -3.49 -7.10
C THR A 10 -3.83 -4.08 -6.18
N GLY A 11 -4.44 -5.19 -6.60
CA GLY A 11 -5.46 -5.93 -5.86
C GLY A 11 -5.05 -7.40 -5.69
N GLN A 12 -5.33 -7.97 -4.51
CA GLN A 12 -4.90 -9.31 -4.12
C GLN A 12 -5.97 -10.02 -3.26
N CYS A 13 -5.86 -11.34 -3.13
CA CYS A 13 -6.64 -12.15 -2.21
C CYS A 13 -5.74 -13.21 -1.55
N LEU A 14 -4.76 -12.74 -0.78
CA LEU A 14 -3.74 -13.58 -0.15
C LEU A 14 -3.96 -13.69 1.36
N GLY A 15 -3.72 -14.88 1.90
CA GLY A 15 -3.55 -15.11 3.34
C GLY A 15 -2.08 -15.31 3.69
N GLU A 16 -1.79 -15.55 4.96
CA GLU A 16 -0.44 -15.96 5.38
C GLU A 16 -0.13 -17.40 4.92
N PRO A 17 1.11 -17.70 4.49
CA PRO A 17 2.33 -16.86 4.49
C PRO A 17 2.55 -15.99 3.23
N ASP A 18 1.76 -16.21 2.17
CA ASP A 18 1.97 -15.56 0.87
C ASP A 18 1.81 -14.04 0.92
N LEU A 19 0.96 -13.56 1.83
CA LEU A 19 0.79 -12.14 2.12
C LEU A 19 2.12 -11.46 2.52
N LEU A 20 2.90 -12.06 3.42
CA LEU A 20 4.19 -11.51 3.83
C LEU A 20 5.18 -11.42 2.66
N ALA A 21 5.23 -12.47 1.82
CA ALA A 21 6.09 -12.48 0.64
C ALA A 21 5.66 -11.41 -0.37
N SER A 22 4.36 -11.27 -0.61
CA SER A 22 3.78 -10.26 -1.49
C SER A 22 4.06 -8.83 -0.99
N ALA A 23 3.81 -8.57 0.30
CA ALA A 23 4.05 -7.26 0.92
C ALA A 23 5.53 -6.85 0.82
N ARG A 24 6.47 -7.77 1.07
CA ARG A 24 7.91 -7.51 0.89
C ARG A 24 8.28 -7.17 -0.55
N ARG A 25 7.69 -7.88 -1.52
CA ARG A 25 7.92 -7.60 -2.95
C ARG A 25 7.38 -6.23 -3.35
N LEU A 26 6.21 -5.85 -2.86
CA LEU A 26 5.61 -4.54 -3.12
C LEU A 26 6.38 -3.39 -2.44
N GLN A 27 6.85 -3.60 -1.21
CA GLN A 27 7.74 -2.67 -0.54
C GLN A 27 9.04 -2.47 -1.34
N PHE A 28 9.69 -3.55 -1.75
CA PHE A 28 10.90 -3.48 -2.55
C PHE A 28 10.66 -2.78 -3.90
N PHE A 29 9.54 -3.08 -4.55
CA PHE A 29 9.12 -2.43 -5.78
C PHE A 29 8.97 -0.91 -5.63
N SER A 30 8.32 -0.46 -4.55
CA SER A 30 8.12 0.97 -4.30
C SER A 30 9.45 1.73 -4.19
N HIS A 31 10.40 1.18 -3.43
CA HIS A 31 11.75 1.73 -3.28
C HIS A 31 12.56 1.68 -4.59
N GLN A 32 12.56 0.53 -5.28
CA GLN A 32 13.35 0.34 -6.49
C GLN A 32 12.94 1.29 -7.62
N TYR A 33 11.64 1.55 -7.76
CA TYR A 33 11.11 2.39 -8.83
C TYR A 33 10.73 3.79 -8.37
N SER A 34 11.01 4.14 -7.12
CA SER A 34 10.65 5.44 -6.51
C SER A 34 9.19 5.83 -6.76
N ILE A 35 8.28 4.87 -6.55
CA ILE A 35 6.83 5.01 -6.79
C ILE A 35 6.05 4.55 -5.56
N ALA A 36 5.02 5.29 -5.17
CA ALA A 36 4.14 4.82 -4.10
C ALA A 36 3.34 3.60 -4.54
N VAL A 37 3.03 2.70 -3.61
CA VAL A 37 2.28 1.47 -3.89
C VAL A 37 1.07 1.39 -2.97
N LEU A 38 -0.12 1.40 -3.56
CA LEU A 38 -1.38 1.11 -2.88
C LEU A 38 -1.83 -0.31 -3.21
N MET A 39 -1.93 -1.16 -2.20
CA MET A 39 -2.36 -2.55 -2.32
C MET A 39 -3.68 -2.76 -1.58
N ALA A 40 -4.70 -3.22 -2.30
CA ALA A 40 -5.92 -3.73 -1.72
C ALA A 40 -5.83 -5.26 -1.59
N ASN A 41 -6.12 -5.81 -0.42
CA ASN A 41 -6.21 -7.26 -0.21
C ASN A 41 -7.56 -7.64 0.39
N ALA A 42 -8.26 -8.56 -0.28
CA ALA A 42 -9.60 -9.00 0.11
C ALA A 42 -9.66 -9.72 1.47
N ARG A 43 -8.51 -10.16 1.99
CA ARG A 43 -8.38 -10.85 3.28
C ARG A 43 -7.83 -9.95 4.39
N GLY A 44 -7.90 -8.63 4.23
CA GLY A 44 -7.29 -7.65 5.13
C GLY A 44 -5.81 -7.40 4.81
N ASN A 45 -5.13 -6.60 5.62
CA ASN A 45 -3.75 -6.14 5.41
C ASN A 45 -3.52 -5.35 4.11
N SER A 46 -4.55 -4.70 3.56
CA SER A 46 -4.36 -3.66 2.53
C SER A 46 -3.37 -2.61 3.04
N ALA A 47 -2.52 -2.07 2.18
CA ALA A 47 -1.43 -1.20 2.62
C ALA A 47 -1.05 -0.13 1.59
N LEU A 48 -0.46 0.96 2.07
CA LEU A 48 0.18 1.99 1.28
C LEU A 48 1.66 2.11 1.68
N TRP A 49 2.56 2.05 0.70
CA TRP A 49 3.96 2.40 0.85
C TRP A 49 4.28 3.68 0.06
N ASP A 50 5.18 4.51 0.57
CA ASP A 50 5.70 5.66 -0.16
C ASP A 50 6.78 5.25 -1.18
N GLU A 51 7.29 6.22 -1.92
CA GLU A 51 8.37 6.04 -2.91
C GLU A 51 9.70 5.55 -2.33
N HIS A 52 9.87 5.56 -1.01
CA HIS A 52 11.06 5.04 -0.33
C HIS A 52 10.84 3.63 0.25
N GLY A 53 9.67 3.03 0.01
CA GLY A 53 9.29 1.76 0.62
C GLY A 53 9.03 1.82 2.11
N ARG A 54 8.71 3.01 2.63
CA ARG A 54 8.21 3.16 4.00
C ARG A 54 6.72 2.85 4.01
N LEU A 55 6.30 2.00 4.95
CA LEU A 55 4.89 1.73 5.17
C LEU A 55 4.23 2.98 5.74
N ILE A 56 3.25 3.54 5.03
CA ILE A 56 2.49 4.71 5.45
C ILE A 56 1.29 4.29 6.30
N VAL A 57 0.54 3.31 5.82
CA VAL A 57 -0.65 2.81 6.52
C VAL A 57 -0.95 1.36 6.11
N ARG A 58 -1.52 0.57 7.04
CA ARG A 58 -1.95 -0.80 6.79
C ARG A 58 -3.28 -1.11 7.49
N ALA A 59 -4.27 -1.54 6.72
CA ALA A 59 -5.58 -1.93 7.21
C ALA A 59 -5.59 -3.42 7.61
N ASP A 60 -5.22 -3.74 8.85
CA ASP A 60 -4.98 -5.10 9.33
C ASP A 60 -6.19 -6.04 9.21
N ARG A 61 -7.25 -5.85 10.02
CA ARG A 61 -8.40 -6.75 10.08
C ARG A 61 -9.74 -6.01 10.10
N GLY A 62 -10.74 -6.66 9.53
CA GLY A 62 -12.12 -6.15 9.46
C GLY A 62 -12.39 -5.33 8.20
N SER A 63 -13.62 -4.83 8.10
CA SER A 63 -14.05 -3.97 7.00
C SER A 63 -13.54 -2.54 7.23
N LEU A 64 -12.48 -2.18 6.52
CA LEU A 64 -11.77 -0.91 6.67
C LEU A 64 -11.60 -0.26 5.28
N LEU A 65 -11.76 1.06 5.22
CA LEU A 65 -11.32 1.88 4.10
C LEU A 65 -9.93 2.43 4.42
N LEU A 66 -8.98 2.18 3.53
CA LEU A 66 -7.64 2.77 3.59
C LEU A 66 -7.58 3.94 2.61
N VAL A 67 -7.20 5.11 3.11
CA VAL A 67 -7.06 6.33 2.30
C VAL A 67 -5.59 6.72 2.25
N GLY A 68 -5.14 7.16 1.08
CA GLY A 68 -3.81 7.74 0.88
C GLY A 68 -3.92 9.11 0.23
N GLN A 69 -3.17 10.09 0.73
CA GLN A 69 -3.08 11.43 0.16
C GLN A 69 -1.62 11.82 -0.02
N ARG A 70 -1.27 12.31 -1.22
CA ARG A 70 0.04 12.91 -1.49
C ARG A 70 0.00 14.41 -1.20
N SER A 71 0.95 14.88 -0.40
CA SER A 71 1.13 16.30 -0.04
C SER A 71 2.56 16.76 -0.32
N SER A 72 2.86 18.04 -0.09
CA SER A 72 4.24 18.55 -0.14
C SER A 72 5.17 17.92 0.90
N GLN A 73 4.62 17.35 1.97
CA GLN A 73 5.37 16.63 3.01
C GLN A 73 5.52 15.12 2.71
N GLY A 74 5.04 14.66 1.56
CA GLY A 74 5.02 13.25 1.18
C GLY A 74 3.64 12.61 1.33
N TRP A 75 3.62 11.28 1.36
CA TRP A 75 2.42 10.48 1.52
C TRP A 75 1.95 10.44 2.97
N GLN A 76 0.65 10.58 3.13
CA GLN A 76 -0.06 10.40 4.39
C GLN A 76 -1.18 9.39 4.16
N GLY A 77 -1.56 8.66 5.20
CA GLY A 77 -2.63 7.68 5.09
C GLY A 77 -3.43 7.55 6.37
N ASP A 78 -4.67 7.09 6.22
CA ASP A 78 -5.62 6.92 7.30
C ASP A 78 -6.45 5.64 7.09
N ILE A 79 -7.05 5.16 8.18
CA ILE A 79 -7.90 3.98 8.23
C ILE A 79 -9.26 4.38 8.78
N ILE A 80 -10.29 4.21 7.96
CA ILE A 80 -11.67 4.52 8.32
C ILE A 80 -12.43 3.20 8.50
N PRO A 81 -12.90 2.87 9.72
CA PRO A 81 -13.77 1.71 9.93
C PRO A 81 -15.12 1.89 9.22
N LEU A 82 -15.57 0.86 8.48
CA LEU A 82 -16.83 0.89 7.72
C LEU A 82 -18.02 0.32 8.51
N ARG A 83 -18.04 0.55 9.83
CA ARG A 83 -19.08 0.03 10.72
C ARG A 83 -20.43 0.70 10.45
#